data_AF-A0A259F5J5-F1
#
_entry.id   AF-A0A259F5J5-F1
#
_cell.length_a   1.000
_cell.length_b   1.000
_cell.length_c   1.000
_cell.angle_alpha   90.00
_cell.angle_beta   90.00
_cell.angle_gamma   90.00
#
_symmetry.space_group_name_H-M   'P 1'
#
loop_
_entity.id
_entity.type
_entity.pdbx_description
1 polymer ?
#
loop_
_entity_poly.entity_id
_entity_poly.type
_entity_poly.pdbx_seq_one_letter_code
_entity_poly.pdbx_strand_id
1 'polypeptide(L)' 'MDSVLDLLFTSPIGLLSLFTLVFIIGMKVFLSAWLNRKMNNPEE' A
#
# COMPACT_ATOMS: atom_id res chain seq x y z
N MET A 1 -6.21 -4.83 -24.85
CA MET A 1 -5.57 -4.14 -23.71
C MET A 1 -5.73 -4.93 -22.41
N ASP A 2 -6.07 -6.22 -22.50
CA ASP A 2 -6.38 -7.08 -21.35
C ASP A 2 -5.22 -7.98 -20.93
N SER A 3 -4.20 -8.14 -21.76
CA SER A 3 -3.10 -9.08 -21.53
C SER A 3 -2.24 -8.74 -20.32
N VAL A 4 -2.09 -7.45 -20.00
CA VAL A 4 -1.24 -7.00 -18.88
C VAL A 4 -1.96 -7.15 -17.54
N LEU A 5 -3.26 -6.80 -17.50
CA LEU A 5 -4.08 -6.98 -16.30
C LEU A 5 -4.29 -8.48 -16.03
N ASP A 6 -4.52 -9.27 -17.07
CA ASP A 6 -4.66 -10.71 -16.95
C ASP A 6 -3.35 -11.35 -16.45
N LEU A 7 -2.18 -10.89 -16.92
CA LEU A 7 -0.89 -11.32 -16.36
C LEU A 7 -0.72 -10.92 -14.89
N LEU A 8 -1.19 -9.74 -14.49
CA LEU A 8 -1.12 -9.23 -13.12
C LEU A 8 -2.01 -10.03 -12.15
N PHE A 9 -3.16 -10.52 -12.61
CA PHE A 9 -4.11 -11.28 -11.79
C PHE A 9 -3.92 -12.81 -11.88
N THR A 10 -3.44 -13.33 -13.01
CA THR A 10 -3.26 -14.77 -13.24
C THR A 10 -1.89 -15.27 -12.77
N SER A 11 -0.84 -14.43 -12.79
CA SER A 11 0.49 -14.85 -12.35
C SER A 11 0.68 -14.60 -10.85
N PRO A 12 1.25 -15.56 -10.07
CA PRO A 12 1.58 -15.37 -8.66
C PRO A 12 2.42 -14.12 -8.39
N ILE A 13 3.33 -13.80 -9.32
CA ILE A 13 4.19 -12.62 -9.25
C ILE A 13 3.40 -11.30 -9.40
N GLY A 14 2.34 -11.32 -10.21
CA GLY A 14 1.49 -10.16 -10.45
C GLY A 14 0.67 -9.81 -9.23
N LEU A 15 0.15 -10.82 -8.52
CA LEU A 15 -0.58 -10.65 -7.28
C LEU A 15 0.31 -10.07 -6.17
N LEU A 16 1.56 -10.54 -6.07
CA LEU A 16 2.56 -9.98 -5.13
C LEU A 16 2.89 -8.51 -5.46
N SER A 17 3.00 -8.17 -6.75
CA SER A 17 3.21 -6.79 -7.18
C SER A 17 2.03 -5.89 -6.82
N LEU A 18 0.79 -6.35 -7.07
CA LEU A 18 -0.45 -5.67 -6.67
C LEU A 18 -0.53 -5.45 -5.16
N PHE A 19 -0.23 -6.49 -4.37
CA PHE A 19 -0.18 -6.38 -2.91
C PHE A 19 0.85 -5.33 -2.47
N THR A 20 2.03 -5.33 -3.10
CA THR A 20 3.09 -4.37 -2.77
C THR A 20 2.67 -2.94 -3.05
N LEU A 21 1.98 -2.68 -4.16
CA LEU A 21 1.46 -1.35 -4.49
C LEU A 21 0.43 -0.86 -3.47
N VAL A 22 -0.54 -1.72 -3.13
CA VAL A 22 -1.54 -1.42 -2.09
C VAL A 22 -0.86 -1.20 -0.74
N PHE A 23 0.12 -2.02 -0.40
CA PHE A 23 0.88 -1.92 0.84
C PHE A 23 1.66 -0.59 0.92
N ILE A 24 2.31 -0.16 -0.15
CA ILE A 24 3.04 1.12 -0.19
C ILE A 24 2.07 2.29 0.01
N ILE A 25 0.93 2.29 -0.67
CA ILE A 25 -0.09 3.34 -0.54
C ILE A 25 -0.66 3.34 0.88
N GLY A 26 -1.02 2.17 1.40
CA GLY A 26 -1.52 2.00 2.77
C GLY A 26 -0.50 2.47 3.81
N MET A 27 0.77 2.12 3.64
CA MET A 27 1.86 2.56 4.52
C MET A 27 2.06 4.06 4.48
N LYS A 28 1.95 4.71 3.31
CA LYS A 28 2.03 6.18 3.24
C LYS A 28 0.93 6.86 4.05
N VAL A 29 -0.31 6.38 3.91
CA VAL A 29 -1.45 6.90 4.68
C VAL A 29 -1.26 6.60 6.17
N PHE A 30 -0.88 5.38 6.51
CA PHE A 30 -0.63 4.95 7.89
C PHE A 30 0.47 5.76 8.56
N LEU A 31 1.63 5.94 7.92
CA LEU A 31 2.72 6.76 8.46
C LEU A 31 2.30 8.22 8.61
N SER A 32 1.57 8.78 7.65
CA SER A 32 1.08 10.15 7.75
C SER A 32 0.10 10.32 8.91
N ALA A 33 -0.85 9.38 9.06
CA ALA A 33 -1.78 9.37 10.18
C ALA A 33 -1.06 9.17 11.52
N TRP A 34 -0.08 8.26 11.58
CA TRP A 34 0.71 7.99 12.78
C TRP A 34 1.57 9.19 13.20
N LEU A 35 2.25 9.83 12.25
CA LEU A 35 3.02 11.07 12.48
C LEU A 35 2.11 12.20 12.97
N ASN A 36 0.95 12.41 12.33
CA ASN A 36 -0.01 13.41 12.78
C ASN A 36 -0.54 13.11 14.18
N ARG A 37 -0.82 11.84 14.49
CA ARG A 37 -1.27 11.42 15.83
C ARG A 37 -0.18 11.66 16.88
N LYS A 38 1.07 11.36 16.57
CA LYS A 38 2.22 11.56 17.47
C LYS A 38 2.52 13.04 17.71
N MET A 39 2.34 13.89 16.70
CA MET A 39 2.54 15.33 16.82
C MET A 39 1.40 16.02 17.59
N ASN A 40 0.17 15.53 17.45
CA ASN A 40 -1.00 16.07 18.15
C ASN A 40 -1.24 15.50 19.57
N ASN A 41 -0.51 14.45 19.96
CA ASN A 41 -0.51 13.94 21.34
C ASN A 41 0.92 13.97 21.89
N PRO A 42 1.43 15.14 22.29
CA PRO A 42 2.78 15.28 22.84
C PRO A 42 2.94 14.73 24.26
N GLU A 43 1.93 14.04 24.81
CA GLU A 43 1.79 13.74 26.26
C GLU A 43 1.79 12.23 26.61
N GLU A 44 2.32 11.37 25.75
CA GLU A 44 2.68 9.98 26.12
C GLU A 44 4.20 9.82 26.25
#